data_AF-A0A485LA01-F1
#
_entry.id   AF-A0A485LA01-F1
#
_cell.length_a   1.000
_cell.length_b   1.000
_cell.length_c   1.000
_cell.angle_alpha   90.00
_cell.angle_beta   90.00
_cell.angle_gamma   90.00
#
_symmetry.space_group_name_H-M   'P 1'
#
loop_
_entity.id
_entity.type
_entity.pdbx_description
1 polymer ?
#
loop_
_entity_poly.entity_id
_entity_poly.type
_entity_poly.pdbx_seq_one_letter_code
_entity_poly.pdbx_strand_id
1 'polypeptide(L)'
;MNQRAQTYRSGAFDDEPERSVLSDGVVMKSGASSSKRSHENSVVLLQEQRSQSWAEPDDVGPIKPSLAHIWPLLFGLVYLVGASYGVATLVKAGWVDPDYGNMTYAQYKEINVLGEGCVGVEKPIVWHELQRKIKSCKRHEYYDPMFNDCHACPVPAPTDKIFAVFWETQADCQRLVGDLSSRYVTHVMWAFAEPGLDGAIKTKLQFWSDDHVRDCILQLRMRCIKNIIAVGGASFRERFLILKDPANLARFKKTAVELVLRYDFDGIDVDDETGNMVATNGDWLTSHGPTVTSYLKALREGMDAAQRPGEPRYLLSWDEFPYAWDPPNPTNKDYVGCIRYTEGQDGWHRCYNPAISDLVDFVNVMFYNINGGAGVYKAVIDDTLPKKAGAVIPLDKIVVGACCGMGCVTDQPAGQEVFNAGNGSATYKGTMLWSATIDILYENSSAITRMGRAGNYGVKMPFRTPTP
;
A
#
# COMPACT_ATOMS: atom_id res chain seq x y z
N MET A 1 10.07 43.27 3.01
CA MET A 1 9.62 43.01 1.63
C MET A 1 8.58 41.90 1.69
N ASN A 2 7.34 42.20 1.28
CA ASN A 2 6.21 41.26 1.34
C ASN A 2 6.33 40.21 0.23
N GLN A 3 6.42 38.92 0.59
CA GLN A 3 6.06 37.83 -0.31
C GLN A 3 4.99 36.96 0.37
N ARG A 4 3.85 36.86 -0.32
CA ARG A 4 2.70 36.04 0.04
C ARG A 4 3.05 34.56 -0.13
N ALA A 5 2.61 33.74 0.81
CA ALA A 5 2.57 32.29 0.67
C ALA A 5 1.72 31.90 -0.55
N GLN A 6 2.32 31.18 -1.50
CA GLN A 6 1.60 30.48 -2.56
C GLN A 6 1.19 29.12 -2.03
N THR A 7 -0.12 28.93 -1.87
CA THR A 7 -0.76 27.64 -1.70
C THR A 7 -0.78 26.90 -3.03
N TYR A 8 -0.06 25.77 -3.13
CA TYR A 8 -0.22 24.84 -4.24
C TYR A 8 -1.49 24.02 -4.02
N ARG A 9 -2.57 24.39 -4.73
CA ARG A 9 -3.69 23.49 -5.06
C ARG A 9 -3.41 22.92 -6.44
N SER A 10 -3.15 21.62 -6.54
CA SER A 10 -3.17 20.92 -7.83
C SER A 10 -4.63 20.71 -8.25
N GLY A 11 -5.11 21.57 -9.14
CA GLY A 11 -6.27 21.28 -9.97
C GLY A 11 -5.79 20.74 -11.30
N ALA A 12 -6.00 19.45 -11.56
CA ALA A 12 -5.94 18.82 -12.88
C ALA A 12 -6.43 17.36 -12.75
N PHE A 13 -7.75 17.19 -12.67
CA PHE A 13 -8.43 15.96 -13.03
C PHE A 13 -9.64 16.39 -13.85
N ASP A 14 -9.41 16.63 -15.12
CA ASP A 14 -10.38 16.61 -16.21
C ASP A 14 -9.54 16.71 -17.49
N ASP A 15 -9.48 15.59 -18.23
CA ASP A 15 -9.30 15.46 -19.68
C ASP A 15 -8.66 14.10 -20.02
N GLU A 16 -9.49 13.14 -20.42
CA GLU A 16 -9.08 11.93 -21.13
C GLU A 16 -8.46 12.29 -22.49
N PRO A 17 -7.41 11.61 -22.96
CA PRO A 17 -6.99 11.71 -24.35
C PRO A 17 -7.81 10.78 -25.26
N GLU A 18 -8.23 11.32 -26.41
CA GLU A 18 -8.93 10.65 -27.51
C GLU A 18 -8.23 9.37 -28.00
N ARG A 19 -9.03 8.32 -28.23
CA ARG A 19 -8.61 7.11 -28.94
C ARG A 19 -8.37 7.41 -30.43
N SER A 20 -7.14 7.19 -30.88
CA SER A 20 -6.77 7.15 -32.28
C SER A 20 -7.29 5.88 -32.97
N VAL A 21 -7.96 6.07 -34.11
CA VAL A 21 -8.44 5.01 -35.00
C VAL A 21 -7.32 4.66 -35.98
N LEU A 22 -6.87 3.40 -35.96
CA LEU A 22 -5.99 2.84 -36.97
C LEU A 22 -6.80 2.43 -38.20
N SER A 23 -6.44 3.02 -39.34
CA SER A 23 -6.89 2.68 -40.67
C SER A 23 -6.19 1.41 -41.18
N ASP A 24 -6.94 0.45 -41.70
CA ASP A 24 -6.44 -0.47 -42.71
C ASP A 24 -7.55 -0.80 -43.71
N GLY A 25 -7.33 -0.43 -44.96
CA GLY A 25 -8.16 -0.78 -46.10
C GLY A 25 -7.53 -1.93 -46.87
N VAL A 26 -8.30 -2.97 -47.15
CA VAL A 26 -8.08 -3.86 -48.30
C VAL A 26 -9.41 -4.09 -49.00
N VAL A 27 -9.43 -3.69 -50.27
CA VAL A 27 -10.50 -3.88 -51.25
C VAL A 27 -10.34 -5.25 -51.90
N MET A 28 -11.43 -6.01 -52.04
CA MET A 28 -11.60 -6.95 -53.15
C MET A 28 -13.03 -6.92 -53.70
N LYS A 29 -13.08 -6.83 -55.03
CA LYS A 29 -14.24 -6.69 -55.92
C LYS A 29 -14.99 -8.01 -56.09
N SER A 30 -16.30 -7.92 -56.39
CA SER A 30 -16.86 -8.65 -57.53
C SER A 30 -18.10 -7.92 -58.09
N GLY A 31 -18.07 -7.64 -59.40
CA GLY A 31 -19.20 -7.17 -60.21
C GLY A 31 -20.11 -8.34 -60.58
N ALA A 32 -21.43 -8.15 -60.65
CA ALA A 32 -22.21 -7.62 -61.78
C ALA A 32 -22.57 -8.68 -62.84
N SER A 33 -23.85 -9.09 -62.84
CA SER A 33 -24.67 -9.56 -63.97
C SER A 33 -26.07 -9.84 -63.42
N SER A 34 -27.04 -8.94 -63.56
CA SER A 34 -27.96 -8.74 -64.69
C SER A 34 -29.01 -9.85 -64.91
N SER A 35 -30.28 -9.42 -64.82
CA SER A 35 -31.39 -9.77 -65.72
C SER A 35 -32.22 -11.05 -65.52
N LYS A 36 -33.44 -10.81 -64.99
CA LYS A 36 -34.78 -11.12 -65.55
C LYS A 36 -35.61 -12.30 -65.01
N ARG A 37 -36.77 -11.85 -64.46
CA ARG A 37 -38.17 -12.35 -64.55
C ARG A 37 -38.49 -13.72 -63.95
N SER A 38 -39.18 -13.78 -62.81
CA SER A 38 -40.61 -13.48 -62.53
C SER A 38 -41.54 -14.63 -62.92
N HIS A 39 -42.25 -15.20 -61.95
CA HIS A 39 -43.68 -15.50 -62.03
C HIS A 39 -44.25 -15.57 -60.60
N GLU A 40 -45.28 -14.74 -60.37
CA GLU A 40 -46.51 -15.03 -59.60
C GLU A 40 -46.36 -15.21 -58.06
N ASN A 41 -46.96 -14.40 -57.19
CA ASN A 41 -48.30 -13.82 -57.23
C ASN A 41 -48.40 -12.53 -56.40
N SER A 42 -48.94 -11.48 -57.01
CA SER A 42 -49.51 -10.32 -56.33
C SER A 42 -50.67 -9.79 -57.15
N VAL A 43 -51.89 -9.88 -56.62
CA VAL A 43 -53.05 -9.07 -57.01
C VAL A 43 -53.97 -9.08 -55.78
N VAL A 44 -54.66 -8.03 -55.33
CA VAL A 44 -55.16 -6.82 -55.98
C VAL A 44 -55.27 -5.72 -54.91
N LEU A 45 -54.80 -4.52 -55.22
CA LEU A 45 -55.32 -3.27 -54.66
C LEU A 45 -56.54 -2.87 -55.49
N LEU A 46 -57.72 -2.79 -54.90
CA LEU A 46 -58.82 -1.99 -55.44
C LEU A 46 -59.55 -1.29 -54.30
N GLN A 47 -59.40 0.02 -54.32
CA GLN A 47 -60.18 1.00 -53.61
C GLN A 47 -61.46 1.25 -54.43
N GLU A 48 -62.64 1.04 -53.85
CA GLU A 48 -63.72 2.05 -53.79
C GLU A 48 -65.05 1.53 -53.22
N GLN A 49 -65.55 2.33 -52.28
CA GLN A 49 -66.93 2.82 -52.07
C GLN A 49 -68.11 1.90 -51.72
N ARG A 50 -68.74 2.32 -50.59
CA ARG A 50 -70.17 2.36 -50.26
C ARG A 50 -70.87 0.99 -50.11
N SER A 51 -71.72 0.75 -49.14
CA SER A 51 -72.34 1.54 -48.07
C SER A 51 -73.14 0.53 -47.27
N GLN A 52 -72.98 0.45 -45.95
CA GLN A 52 -74.08 0.02 -45.09
C GLN A 52 -73.82 0.44 -43.64
N SER A 53 -74.79 1.22 -43.18
CA SER A 53 -74.94 1.86 -41.89
C SER A 53 -74.76 0.91 -40.71
N TRP A 54 -73.88 1.29 -39.79
CA TRP A 54 -74.08 1.00 -38.37
C TRP A 54 -73.80 2.28 -37.61
N ALA A 55 -74.81 2.68 -36.83
CA ALA A 55 -74.90 3.95 -36.14
C ALA A 55 -73.65 4.28 -35.32
N GLU A 56 -73.22 5.54 -35.36
CA GLU A 56 -72.28 6.11 -34.38
C GLU A 56 -72.88 5.97 -32.97
N PRO A 57 -72.16 5.35 -32.02
CA PRO A 57 -72.25 5.73 -30.63
C PRO A 57 -71.20 6.81 -30.38
N ASP A 58 -71.69 8.04 -30.22
CA ASP A 58 -70.99 9.09 -29.48
C ASP A 58 -70.58 8.53 -28.11
N ASP A 59 -69.29 8.19 -27.94
CA ASP A 59 -68.54 8.27 -26.68
C ASP A 59 -67.16 7.61 -26.83
N VAL A 60 -66.18 8.32 -27.40
CA VAL A 60 -64.78 8.04 -27.05
C VAL A 60 -64.53 8.72 -25.72
N GLY A 61 -65.00 8.08 -24.64
CA GLY A 61 -64.66 8.49 -23.29
C GLY A 61 -63.14 8.57 -23.12
N PRO A 62 -62.61 9.46 -22.26
CA PRO A 62 -61.17 9.59 -22.05
C PRO A 62 -60.60 8.21 -21.70
N ILE A 63 -59.57 7.77 -22.43
CA ILE A 63 -58.83 6.55 -22.09
C ILE A 63 -58.29 6.76 -20.68
N LYS A 64 -58.97 6.21 -19.68
CA LYS A 64 -58.45 6.16 -18.32
C LYS A 64 -57.24 5.24 -18.39
N PRO A 65 -56.01 5.71 -18.08
CA PRO A 65 -54.85 4.84 -18.05
C PRO A 65 -55.14 3.71 -17.06
N SER A 66 -55.36 2.51 -17.58
CA SER A 66 -55.61 1.36 -16.73
C SER A 66 -54.26 0.77 -16.31
N LEU A 67 -54.06 0.63 -15.01
CA LEU A 67 -52.94 -0.13 -14.45
C LEU A 67 -53.02 -1.62 -14.79
N ALA A 68 -54.09 -2.05 -15.46
CA ALA A 68 -54.33 -3.42 -15.87
C ALA A 68 -53.35 -3.92 -16.94
N HIS A 69 -52.25 -3.23 -17.24
CA HIS A 69 -51.17 -3.70 -18.12
C HIS A 69 -49.78 -3.35 -17.57
N ILE A 70 -49.67 -2.97 -16.28
CA ILE A 70 -48.38 -2.61 -15.65
C ILE A 70 -47.59 -3.84 -15.18
N TRP A 71 -48.20 -5.03 -15.16
CA TRP A 71 -47.55 -6.24 -14.69
C TRP A 71 -46.22 -6.56 -15.41
N PRO A 72 -46.03 -6.32 -16.73
CA PRO A 72 -44.74 -6.59 -17.38
C PRO A 72 -43.64 -5.68 -16.84
N LEU A 73 -43.97 -4.43 -16.47
CA LEU A 73 -43.06 -3.49 -15.85
C LEU A 73 -42.71 -3.90 -14.42
N LEU A 74 -43.68 -4.40 -13.66
CA LEU A 74 -43.44 -4.92 -12.31
C LEU A 74 -42.52 -6.15 -12.34
N PHE A 75 -42.75 -7.09 -13.26
CA PHE A 75 -41.85 -8.24 -13.45
C PHE A 75 -40.47 -7.82 -13.95
N GLY A 76 -40.39 -6.86 -14.87
CA GLY A 76 -39.12 -6.30 -15.35
C GLY A 76 -38.32 -5.62 -14.24
N LEU A 77 -38.97 -4.82 -13.38
CA LEU A 77 -38.34 -4.18 -12.23
C LEU A 77 -37.88 -5.20 -11.18
N VAL A 78 -38.72 -6.19 -10.85
CA VAL A 78 -38.34 -7.26 -9.91
C VAL A 78 -37.17 -8.07 -10.46
N TYR A 79 -37.16 -8.37 -11.76
CA TYR A 79 -36.04 -9.05 -12.40
C TYR A 79 -34.76 -8.19 -12.37
N LEU A 80 -34.84 -6.91 -12.73
CA LEU A 80 -33.69 -6.00 -12.68
C LEU A 80 -33.13 -5.84 -11.27
N VAL A 81 -33.99 -5.66 -10.25
CA VAL A 81 -33.56 -5.57 -8.86
C VAL A 81 -32.97 -6.90 -8.38
N GLY A 82 -33.62 -8.02 -8.69
CA GLY A 82 -33.15 -9.36 -8.31
C GLY A 82 -31.82 -9.72 -8.98
N ALA A 83 -31.68 -9.46 -10.27
CA ALA A 83 -30.45 -9.66 -11.03
C ALA A 83 -29.34 -8.72 -10.54
N SER A 84 -29.63 -7.44 -10.32
CA SER A 84 -28.65 -6.47 -9.80
C SER A 84 -28.21 -6.83 -8.38
N TYR A 85 -29.12 -7.27 -7.52
CA TYR A 85 -28.79 -7.76 -6.18
C TYR A 85 -27.98 -9.06 -6.23
N GLY A 86 -28.35 -9.98 -7.12
CA GLY A 86 -27.59 -11.22 -7.36
C GLY A 86 -26.18 -10.95 -7.84
N VAL A 87 -26.01 -10.11 -8.86
CA VAL A 87 -24.70 -9.68 -9.37
C VAL A 87 -23.92 -8.93 -8.29
N ALA A 88 -24.53 -8.00 -7.56
CA ALA A 88 -23.87 -7.29 -6.47
C ALA A 88 -23.42 -8.23 -5.34
N THR A 89 -24.22 -9.26 -5.03
CA THR A 89 -23.87 -10.28 -4.05
C THR A 89 -22.72 -11.15 -4.56
N LEU A 90 -22.74 -11.54 -5.84
CA LEU A 90 -21.67 -12.29 -6.48
C LEU A 90 -20.36 -11.49 -6.55
N VAL A 91 -20.41 -10.20 -6.90
CA VAL A 91 -19.26 -9.29 -6.88
C VAL A 91 -18.71 -9.13 -5.46
N LYS A 92 -19.57 -8.88 -4.46
CA LYS A 92 -19.15 -8.78 -3.06
C LYS A 92 -18.60 -10.09 -2.49
N ALA A 93 -19.06 -11.22 -3.01
CA ALA A 93 -18.55 -12.55 -2.67
C ALA A 93 -17.35 -12.97 -3.53
N GLY A 94 -16.86 -12.12 -4.44
CA GLY A 94 -15.67 -12.34 -5.26
C GLY A 94 -15.84 -13.32 -6.43
N TRP A 95 -17.07 -13.59 -6.87
CA TRP A 95 -17.39 -14.48 -8.01
C TRP A 95 -17.29 -13.80 -9.38
N VAL A 96 -17.25 -12.45 -9.40
CA VAL A 96 -17.13 -11.64 -10.62
C VAL A 96 -16.11 -10.55 -10.37
N ASP A 97 -15.12 -10.45 -11.26
CA ASP A 97 -14.05 -9.46 -11.16
C ASP A 97 -14.56 -8.12 -11.73
N PRO A 98 -14.57 -7.03 -10.94
CA PRO A 98 -15.07 -5.75 -11.40
C PRO A 98 -14.23 -5.11 -12.51
N ASP A 99 -12.95 -5.47 -12.64
CA ASP A 99 -12.03 -4.88 -13.63
C ASP A 99 -12.07 -5.60 -14.98
N TYR A 100 -12.44 -6.89 -15.00
CA TYR A 100 -12.39 -7.72 -16.21
C TYR A 100 -13.75 -8.24 -16.69
N GLY A 101 -14.83 -8.04 -15.94
CA GLY A 101 -16.20 -8.41 -16.34
C GLY A 101 -16.45 -9.91 -16.52
N ASN A 102 -15.48 -10.75 -16.12
CA ASN A 102 -15.56 -12.21 -16.18
C ASN A 102 -15.94 -12.79 -14.82
N MET A 103 -16.66 -13.93 -14.82
CA MET A 103 -16.73 -14.78 -13.63
C MET A 103 -15.29 -15.14 -13.24
N THR A 104 -14.89 -14.86 -12.00
CA THR A 104 -13.50 -14.93 -11.53
C THR A 104 -12.92 -16.33 -11.73
N TYR A 105 -12.32 -16.56 -12.89
CA TYR A 105 -11.22 -17.50 -13.07
C TYR A 105 -9.89 -16.74 -12.89
N ALA A 106 -9.81 -15.87 -11.88
CA ALA A 106 -8.52 -15.32 -11.44
C ALA A 106 -7.74 -16.49 -10.84
N GLN A 107 -6.90 -17.08 -11.69
CA GLN A 107 -6.05 -18.21 -11.36
C GLN A 107 -4.79 -17.65 -10.70
N TYR A 108 -4.55 -17.99 -9.44
CA TYR A 108 -3.26 -17.70 -8.82
C TYR A 108 -2.21 -18.56 -9.52
N LYS A 109 -1.35 -17.91 -10.31
CA LYS A 109 -0.18 -18.54 -10.94
C LYS A 109 1.05 -17.86 -10.36
N GLU A 110 1.67 -18.48 -9.36
CA GLU A 110 2.96 -17.99 -8.87
C GLU A 110 4.01 -18.28 -9.94
N ILE A 111 4.50 -17.22 -10.59
CA ILE A 111 5.65 -17.31 -11.48
C ILE A 111 6.84 -17.61 -10.58
N ASN A 112 7.28 -18.86 -10.62
CA ASN A 112 8.34 -19.37 -9.78
C ASN A 112 9.65 -18.63 -10.06
N VAL A 113 10.08 -17.82 -9.12
CA VAL A 113 11.08 -16.77 -9.36
C VAL A 113 12.53 -17.31 -9.30
N LEU A 114 12.72 -18.59 -8.97
CA LEU A 114 14.03 -19.22 -8.78
C LEU A 114 14.39 -20.28 -9.84
N GLY A 115 13.53 -20.57 -10.81
CA GLY A 115 13.83 -21.57 -11.85
C GLY A 115 13.86 -23.03 -11.37
N GLU A 116 13.57 -23.30 -10.10
CA GLU A 116 13.40 -24.66 -9.55
C GLU A 116 11.91 -25.00 -9.50
N GLY A 117 11.42 -25.76 -10.50
CA GLY A 117 10.01 -26.12 -10.64
C GLY A 117 9.42 -26.75 -9.38
N CYS A 118 8.54 -26.02 -8.69
CA CYS A 118 7.74 -26.56 -7.60
C CYS A 118 6.49 -27.21 -8.21
N VAL A 119 6.49 -28.55 -8.32
CA VAL A 119 5.43 -29.36 -8.95
C VAL A 119 4.05 -29.13 -8.30
N GLY A 120 4.02 -28.68 -7.04
CA GLY A 120 2.79 -28.36 -6.31
C GLY A 120 2.01 -27.12 -6.81
N VAL A 121 2.59 -26.30 -7.69
CA VAL A 121 1.97 -25.04 -8.18
C VAL A 121 1.53 -25.14 -9.66
N GLU A 122 1.53 -26.33 -10.25
CA GLU A 122 1.13 -26.51 -11.65
C GLU A 122 -0.39 -26.40 -11.88
N LYS A 123 -1.20 -26.51 -10.83
CA LYS A 123 -2.65 -26.35 -10.92
C LYS A 123 -3.09 -24.98 -10.43
N PRO A 124 -3.72 -24.16 -11.28
CA PRO A 124 -4.27 -22.89 -10.84
C PRO A 124 -5.33 -23.11 -9.76
N ILE A 125 -5.14 -22.50 -8.60
CA ILE A 125 -6.13 -22.49 -7.51
C ILE A 125 -7.00 -21.25 -7.68
N VAL A 126 -8.32 -21.43 -7.60
CA VAL A 126 -9.29 -20.33 -7.65
C VAL A 126 -9.09 -19.44 -6.42
N TRP A 127 -8.99 -18.12 -6.62
CA TRP A 127 -8.70 -17.17 -5.53
C TRP A 127 -9.61 -17.33 -4.31
N HIS A 128 -10.92 -17.50 -4.47
CA HIS A 128 -11.84 -17.72 -3.34
C HIS A 128 -11.47 -18.95 -2.50
N GLU A 129 -11.08 -20.06 -3.14
CA GLU A 129 -10.65 -21.26 -2.43
C GLU A 129 -9.34 -21.00 -1.68
N LEU A 130 -8.37 -20.37 -2.35
CA LEU A 130 -7.08 -20.01 -1.77
C LEU A 130 -7.25 -19.06 -0.59
N GLN A 131 -8.01 -17.98 -0.74
CA GLN A 131 -8.31 -16.99 0.28
C GLN A 131 -8.93 -17.63 1.53
N ARG A 132 -9.91 -18.54 1.35
CA ARG A 132 -10.51 -19.27 2.48
C ARG A 132 -9.47 -20.11 3.23
N LYS A 133 -8.56 -20.76 2.52
CA LYS A 133 -7.50 -21.58 3.13
C LYS A 133 -6.44 -20.72 3.81
N ILE A 134 -5.98 -19.64 3.18
CA ILE A 134 -5.01 -18.72 3.78
C ILE A 134 -5.58 -18.04 5.03
N LYS A 135 -6.88 -17.68 5.04
CA LYS A 135 -7.57 -17.13 6.23
C LYS A 135 -7.59 -18.07 7.43
N SER A 136 -7.34 -19.38 7.24
CA SER A 136 -7.22 -20.33 8.35
C SER A 136 -5.84 -20.35 8.99
N CYS A 137 -4.83 -19.75 8.34
CA CYS A 137 -3.46 -19.68 8.84
C CYS A 137 -3.30 -18.53 9.83
N LYS A 138 -2.44 -18.74 10.83
CA LYS A 138 -2.09 -17.70 11.81
C LYS A 138 -1.15 -16.65 11.19
N ARG A 139 -0.96 -15.52 11.89
CA ARG A 139 -0.16 -14.35 11.43
C ARG A 139 1.28 -14.67 10.97
N HIS A 140 1.83 -15.79 11.43
CA HIS A 140 3.21 -16.22 11.17
C HIS A 140 3.27 -17.55 10.42
N GLU A 141 2.14 -17.98 9.87
CA GLU A 141 2.03 -19.17 9.04
C GLU A 141 1.77 -18.74 7.60
N TYR A 142 2.28 -19.53 6.66
CA TYR A 142 1.89 -19.46 5.26
C TYR A 142 1.05 -20.70 4.93
N TYR A 143 0.15 -20.60 3.97
CA TYR A 143 -0.54 -21.78 3.44
C TYR A 143 0.37 -22.46 2.44
N ASP A 144 0.60 -23.76 2.57
CA ASP A 144 1.42 -24.54 1.64
C ASP A 144 0.49 -25.26 0.65
N PRO A 145 0.39 -24.80 -0.61
CA PRO A 145 -0.52 -25.42 -1.58
C PRO A 145 -0.19 -26.87 -1.88
N MET A 146 1.07 -27.28 -1.70
CA MET A 146 1.51 -28.63 -2.02
C MET A 146 1.00 -29.68 -1.02
N PHE A 147 0.88 -29.29 0.25
CA PHE A 147 0.40 -30.17 1.32
C PHE A 147 -1.00 -29.81 1.80
N ASN A 148 -1.55 -28.68 1.34
CA ASN A 148 -2.89 -28.20 1.65
C ASN A 148 -3.14 -27.96 3.15
N ASP A 149 -2.15 -27.41 3.85
CA ASP A 149 -2.18 -27.06 5.27
C ASP A 149 -1.46 -25.71 5.52
N CYS A 150 -1.55 -25.20 6.75
CA CYS A 150 -0.79 -24.03 7.19
C CYS A 150 0.52 -24.48 7.84
N HIS A 151 1.62 -23.80 7.52
CA HIS A 151 2.93 -24.08 8.06
C HIS A 151 3.59 -22.81 8.60
N ALA A 152 4.36 -22.94 9.67
CA ALA A 152 5.08 -21.79 10.25
C ALA A 152 6.12 -21.24 9.25
N CYS A 153 6.18 -19.92 9.16
CA CYS A 153 7.30 -19.24 8.53
C CYS A 153 8.60 -19.48 9.29
N PRO A 154 9.77 -19.40 8.63
CA PRO A 154 11.06 -19.50 9.30
C PRO A 154 11.15 -18.54 10.49
N VAL A 155 11.63 -19.05 11.62
CA VAL A 155 11.83 -18.25 12.83
C VAL A 155 12.95 -17.24 12.55
N PRO A 156 12.75 -15.94 12.85
CA PRO A 156 13.80 -14.95 12.65
C PRO A 156 15.08 -15.29 13.41
N ALA A 157 16.21 -15.32 12.71
CA ALA A 157 17.53 -15.40 13.29
C ALA A 157 18.12 -13.99 13.50
N PRO A 158 19.02 -13.79 14.47
CA PRO A 158 19.71 -12.50 14.65
C PRO A 158 20.42 -12.01 13.38
N THR A 159 20.93 -12.94 12.57
CA THR A 159 21.62 -12.68 11.31
C THR A 159 20.70 -12.33 10.14
N ASP A 160 19.39 -12.55 10.27
CA ASP A 160 18.45 -12.25 9.19
C ASP A 160 18.43 -10.76 8.89
N LYS A 161 18.35 -10.44 7.60
CA LYS A 161 18.41 -9.07 7.12
C LYS A 161 17.03 -8.56 6.70
N ILE A 162 16.81 -7.27 6.96
CA ILE A 162 15.57 -6.58 6.60
C ILE A 162 15.76 -5.93 5.24
N PHE A 163 14.83 -6.16 4.32
CA PHE A 163 14.56 -5.24 3.23
C PHE A 163 13.12 -4.80 3.37
N ALA A 164 12.95 -3.63 3.97
CA ALA A 164 11.65 -3.00 4.17
C ALA A 164 11.30 -2.12 2.98
N VAL A 165 10.04 -2.08 2.58
CA VAL A 165 9.55 -1.12 1.60
C VAL A 165 8.30 -0.43 2.10
N PHE A 166 8.18 0.87 1.88
CA PHE A 166 6.94 1.58 2.16
C PHE A 166 5.97 1.40 0.99
N TRP A 167 4.73 1.03 1.31
CA TRP A 167 3.62 0.97 0.39
C TRP A 167 2.54 1.96 0.80
N GLU A 168 2.37 2.99 0.00
CA GLU A 168 1.32 4.00 0.13
C GLU A 168 -0.05 3.34 -0.13
N THR A 169 -0.87 3.26 0.93
CA THR A 169 -2.21 2.64 0.98
C THR A 169 -3.23 3.33 0.08
N GLN A 170 -2.85 4.46 -0.53
CA GLN A 170 -3.58 5.11 -1.61
C GLN A 170 -3.49 4.35 -2.94
N ALA A 171 -2.43 3.55 -3.14
CA ALA A 171 -2.24 2.74 -4.32
C ALA A 171 -2.80 1.32 -4.16
N ASP A 172 -3.22 0.72 -5.28
CA ASP A 172 -3.69 -0.67 -5.32
C ASP A 172 -2.57 -1.66 -4.97
N CYS A 173 -2.67 -2.27 -3.80
CA CYS A 173 -1.67 -3.21 -3.29
C CYS A 173 -1.50 -4.49 -4.13
N GLN A 174 -2.41 -4.81 -5.06
CA GLN A 174 -2.19 -5.92 -6.00
C GLN A 174 -0.98 -5.67 -6.90
N ARG A 175 -0.63 -4.39 -7.16
CA ARG A 175 0.57 -4.02 -7.89
C ARG A 175 1.84 -4.44 -7.16
N LEU A 176 1.87 -4.31 -5.83
CA LEU A 176 2.98 -4.79 -5.00
C LEU A 176 3.04 -6.33 -4.98
N VAL A 177 1.90 -6.98 -4.76
CA VAL A 177 1.81 -8.45 -4.64
C VAL A 177 2.26 -9.16 -5.93
N GLY A 178 1.82 -8.64 -7.07
CA GLY A 178 2.10 -9.20 -8.40
C GLY A 178 3.47 -8.85 -8.95
N ASP A 179 4.20 -7.89 -8.38
CA ASP A 179 5.50 -7.47 -8.87
C ASP A 179 6.59 -8.51 -8.56
N LEU A 180 7.40 -8.86 -9.55
CA LEU A 180 8.45 -9.89 -9.42
C LEU A 180 9.59 -9.46 -8.49
N SER A 181 9.84 -8.16 -8.34
CA SER A 181 10.87 -7.63 -7.44
C SER A 181 10.49 -7.77 -5.97
N SER A 182 9.22 -8.00 -5.65
CA SER A 182 8.75 -8.29 -4.28
C SER A 182 9.45 -9.51 -3.65
N ARG A 183 10.05 -10.39 -4.47
CA ARG A 183 10.92 -11.49 -4.01
C ARG A 183 12.06 -11.06 -3.08
N TYR A 184 12.54 -9.82 -3.24
CA TYR A 184 13.63 -9.26 -2.45
C TYR A 184 13.14 -8.71 -1.11
N VAL A 185 11.85 -8.39 -1.01
CA VAL A 185 11.24 -7.72 0.13
C VAL A 185 11.06 -8.73 1.26
N THR A 186 11.38 -8.32 2.48
CA THR A 186 11.11 -9.11 3.69
C THR A 186 10.06 -8.44 4.59
N HIS A 187 9.91 -7.11 4.47
CA HIS A 187 8.95 -6.33 5.24
C HIS A 187 8.24 -5.30 4.34
N VAL A 188 6.93 -5.17 4.50
CA VAL A 188 6.13 -4.10 3.87
C VAL A 188 5.60 -3.20 4.97
N MET A 189 5.95 -1.91 4.90
CA MET A 189 5.46 -0.85 5.75
C MET A 189 4.26 -0.18 5.08
N TRP A 190 3.07 -0.38 5.62
CA TRP A 190 1.83 0.15 5.05
C TRP A 190 1.66 1.61 5.46
N ALA A 191 1.81 2.53 4.51
CA ALA A 191 1.84 3.98 4.73
C ALA A 191 0.52 4.64 4.32
N PHE A 192 -0.17 5.44 5.12
CA PHE A 192 0.03 5.64 6.55
C PHE A 192 -1.29 5.48 7.29
N ALA A 193 -1.19 5.06 8.54
CA ALA A 193 -2.21 5.27 9.54
C ALA A 193 -2.04 6.66 10.15
N GLU A 194 -3.05 7.51 9.98
CA GLU A 194 -2.96 8.92 10.37
C GLU A 194 -3.40 9.12 11.83
N PRO A 195 -2.56 9.72 12.69
CA PRO A 195 -2.95 10.12 14.04
C PRO A 195 -3.89 11.33 14.02
N GLY A 196 -4.94 11.26 14.84
CA GLY A 196 -5.96 12.28 15.02
C GLY A 196 -5.60 13.35 16.04
N LEU A 197 -6.40 14.41 16.09
CA LEU A 197 -6.26 15.53 17.02
C LEU A 197 -6.57 15.18 18.49
N ASP A 198 -7.19 14.04 18.72
CA ASP A 198 -7.53 13.49 20.04
C ASP A 198 -6.60 12.34 20.44
N GLY A 199 -5.54 12.08 19.67
CA GLY A 199 -4.63 10.97 19.85
C GLY A 199 -5.13 9.64 19.28
N ALA A 200 -6.35 9.54 18.74
CA ALA A 200 -6.82 8.30 18.10
C ALA A 200 -6.18 8.11 16.72
N ILE A 201 -5.80 6.88 16.36
CA ILE A 201 -5.37 6.53 15.01
C ILE A 201 -6.59 6.23 14.14
N LYS A 202 -6.64 6.79 12.93
CA LYS A 202 -7.67 6.42 11.95
C LYS A 202 -7.50 4.95 11.54
N THR A 203 -8.53 4.14 11.78
CA THR A 203 -8.45 2.68 11.55
C THR A 203 -8.87 2.23 10.14
N LYS A 204 -9.18 3.18 9.24
CA LYS A 204 -9.47 2.93 7.83
C LYS A 204 -8.32 3.43 6.98
N LEU A 205 -7.77 2.53 6.16
CA LEU A 205 -6.77 2.88 5.17
C LEU A 205 -7.45 3.53 3.96
N GLN A 206 -6.70 4.37 3.23
CA GLN A 206 -7.28 5.58 2.65
C GLN A 206 -8.11 5.40 1.36
N PHE A 207 -7.88 4.36 0.55
CA PHE A 207 -8.52 4.26 -0.78
C PHE A 207 -9.21 2.94 -1.11
N TRP A 208 -8.86 1.86 -0.41
CA TRP A 208 -9.38 0.52 -0.72
C TRP A 208 -10.22 -0.03 0.42
N SER A 209 -11.05 -1.03 0.11
CA SER A 209 -11.80 -1.73 1.17
C SER A 209 -10.82 -2.41 2.14
N ASP A 210 -11.19 -2.45 3.43
CA ASP A 210 -10.41 -3.16 4.45
C ASP A 210 -10.13 -4.61 4.00
N ASP A 211 -11.10 -5.25 3.33
CA ASP A 211 -10.96 -6.62 2.81
C ASP A 211 -9.90 -6.74 1.71
N HIS A 212 -9.81 -5.76 0.79
CA HIS A 212 -8.80 -5.76 -0.26
C HIS A 212 -7.38 -5.69 0.31
N VAL A 213 -7.16 -4.81 1.27
CA VAL A 213 -5.85 -4.67 1.92
C VAL A 213 -5.48 -5.93 2.69
N ARG A 214 -6.44 -6.52 3.44
CA ARG A 214 -6.21 -7.80 4.12
C ARG A 214 -5.87 -8.90 3.13
N ASP A 215 -6.52 -8.97 1.99
CA ASP A 215 -6.22 -9.95 0.96
C ASP A 215 -4.79 -9.80 0.42
N CYS A 216 -4.31 -8.58 0.19
CA CYS A 216 -2.90 -8.34 -0.17
C CYS A 216 -1.93 -8.79 0.95
N ILE A 217 -2.23 -8.46 2.21
CA ILE A 217 -1.43 -8.89 3.37
C ILE A 217 -1.33 -10.43 3.42
N LEU A 218 -2.45 -11.12 3.21
CA LEU A 218 -2.49 -12.59 3.17
C LEU A 218 -1.65 -13.15 2.02
N GLN A 219 -1.67 -12.52 0.84
CA GLN A 219 -0.82 -12.93 -0.29
C GLN A 219 0.67 -12.70 -0.03
N LEU A 220 1.05 -11.58 0.58
CA LEU A 220 2.44 -11.32 0.96
C LEU A 220 2.93 -12.32 2.03
N ARG A 221 2.04 -12.69 2.97
CA ARG A 221 2.33 -13.69 3.99
C ARG A 221 2.58 -15.08 3.44
N MET A 222 2.04 -15.42 2.26
CA MET A 222 2.38 -16.67 1.56
C MET A 222 3.88 -16.80 1.28
N ARG A 223 4.56 -15.67 1.12
CA ARG A 223 6.01 -15.56 0.95
C ARG A 223 6.74 -15.26 2.26
N CYS A 224 6.06 -15.39 3.40
CA CYS A 224 6.54 -15.02 4.73
C CYS A 224 7.03 -13.56 4.86
N ILE A 225 6.54 -12.66 4.00
CA ILE A 225 6.81 -11.23 4.08
C ILE A 225 6.02 -10.67 5.26
N LYS A 226 6.71 -9.91 6.12
CA LYS A 226 6.12 -9.26 7.29
C LYS A 226 5.39 -7.99 6.87
N ASN A 227 4.22 -7.76 7.44
CA ASN A 227 3.37 -6.62 7.11
C ASN A 227 3.24 -5.72 8.34
N ILE A 228 3.79 -4.52 8.32
CA ILE A 228 3.85 -3.60 9.46
C ILE A 228 3.07 -2.33 9.11
N ILE A 229 2.27 -1.80 10.04
CA ILE A 229 1.54 -0.55 9.80
C ILE A 229 2.40 0.65 10.19
N ALA A 230 2.64 1.58 9.26
CA ALA A 230 3.36 2.83 9.55
C ALA A 230 2.40 3.91 10.03
N VAL A 231 2.69 4.48 11.19
CA VAL A 231 1.88 5.53 11.85
C VAL A 231 2.62 6.84 11.78
N GLY A 232 1.99 7.88 11.21
CA GLY A 232 2.54 9.23 11.18
C GLY A 232 2.76 9.76 9.76
N GLY A 233 4.01 10.11 9.47
CA GLY A 233 4.44 10.80 8.24
C GLY A 233 4.51 12.32 8.38
N ALA A 234 5.29 12.94 7.49
CA ALA A 234 5.57 14.37 7.41
C ALA A 234 4.34 15.28 7.65
N SER A 235 3.19 14.95 7.07
CA SER A 235 1.96 15.76 7.15
C SER A 235 1.27 15.72 8.52
N PHE A 236 1.65 14.79 9.40
CA PHE A 236 0.97 14.54 10.68
C PHE A 236 1.88 14.68 11.91
N ARG A 237 3.13 15.11 11.75
CA ARG A 237 4.09 15.24 12.87
C ARG A 237 3.55 15.98 14.10
N GLU A 238 2.81 17.08 13.94
CA GLU A 238 2.25 17.82 15.08
C GLU A 238 1.28 17.00 15.96
N ARG A 239 0.72 15.91 15.42
CA ARG A 239 -0.22 15.03 16.12
C ARG A 239 0.44 14.15 17.18
N PHE A 240 1.77 14.04 17.20
CA PHE A 240 2.49 13.34 18.27
C PHE A 240 2.66 14.23 19.52
N LEU A 241 2.70 15.55 19.36
CA LEU A 241 2.91 16.52 20.45
C LEU A 241 1.81 16.47 21.54
N ILE A 242 0.60 16.06 21.17
CA ILE A 242 -0.55 15.97 22.08
C ILE A 242 -0.53 14.70 22.94
N LEU A 243 0.34 13.73 22.64
CA LEU A 243 0.43 12.44 23.35
C LEU A 243 1.07 12.58 24.75
N LYS A 244 1.56 13.77 25.11
CA LYS A 244 1.92 14.11 26.49
C LYS A 244 0.74 14.04 27.45
N ASP A 245 -0.48 14.22 26.92
CA ASP A 245 -1.72 14.06 27.68
C ASP A 245 -2.01 12.55 27.87
N PRO A 246 -2.16 12.05 29.11
CA PRO A 246 -2.39 10.63 29.36
C PRO A 246 -3.64 10.06 28.69
N ALA A 247 -4.70 10.86 28.49
CA ALA A 247 -5.93 10.40 27.84
C ALA A 247 -5.73 10.28 26.32
N ASN A 248 -5.01 11.22 25.70
CA ASN A 248 -4.61 11.09 24.29
C ASN A 248 -3.72 9.86 24.08
N LEU A 249 -2.73 9.66 24.95
CA LEU A 249 -1.85 8.50 24.92
C LEU A 249 -2.62 7.18 25.05
N ALA A 250 -3.59 7.12 25.96
CA ALA A 250 -4.43 5.94 26.13
C ALA A 250 -5.26 5.62 24.87
N ARG A 251 -5.81 6.65 24.21
CA ARG A 251 -6.51 6.50 22.92
C ARG A 251 -5.57 6.07 21.80
N PHE A 252 -4.38 6.65 21.72
CA PHE A 252 -3.34 6.30 20.76
C PHE A 252 -2.98 4.83 20.86
N LYS A 253 -2.59 4.37 22.06
CA LYS A 253 -2.29 2.95 22.32
C LYS A 253 -3.45 2.05 21.89
N LYS A 254 -4.66 2.34 22.36
CA LYS A 254 -5.84 1.51 22.10
C LYS A 254 -6.09 1.35 20.60
N THR A 255 -6.18 2.47 19.89
CA THR A 255 -6.55 2.48 18.46
C THR A 255 -5.42 1.97 17.56
N ALA A 256 -4.15 2.15 17.95
CA ALA A 256 -3.01 1.53 17.28
C ALA A 256 -3.05 -0.01 17.35
N VAL A 257 -3.29 -0.54 18.55
CA VAL A 257 -3.41 -2.00 18.75
C VAL A 257 -4.64 -2.56 18.04
N GLU A 258 -5.77 -1.85 18.06
CA GLU A 258 -6.96 -2.23 17.29
C GLU A 258 -6.66 -2.33 15.79
N LEU A 259 -5.86 -1.41 15.25
CA LEU A 259 -5.47 -1.41 13.84
C LEU A 259 -4.59 -2.63 13.51
N VAL A 260 -3.59 -2.94 14.35
CA VAL A 260 -2.76 -4.14 14.23
C VAL A 260 -3.63 -5.40 14.16
N LEU A 261 -4.58 -5.53 15.09
CA LEU A 261 -5.44 -6.71 15.18
C LEU A 261 -6.44 -6.80 14.01
N ARG A 262 -6.95 -5.67 13.53
CA ARG A 262 -7.96 -5.61 12.46
C ARG A 262 -7.44 -6.15 11.12
N TYR A 263 -6.21 -5.79 10.78
CA TYR A 263 -5.56 -6.22 9.53
C TYR A 263 -4.59 -7.38 9.73
N ASP A 264 -4.43 -7.85 10.96
CA ASP A 264 -3.51 -8.91 11.34
C ASP A 264 -2.04 -8.56 10.99
N PHE A 265 -1.65 -7.30 11.23
CA PHE A 265 -0.29 -6.81 10.99
C PHE A 265 0.72 -7.46 11.95
N ASP A 266 1.97 -7.57 11.49
CA ASP A 266 3.12 -8.08 12.22
C ASP A 266 3.71 -7.09 13.23
N GLY A 267 3.32 -5.82 13.19
CA GLY A 267 3.86 -4.79 14.05
C GLY A 267 3.42 -3.39 13.69
N ILE A 268 4.04 -2.42 14.36
CA ILE A 268 3.85 -0.98 14.13
C ILE A 268 5.21 -0.37 13.79
N ASP A 269 5.23 0.46 12.78
CA ASP A 269 6.31 1.40 12.50
C ASP A 269 5.85 2.80 12.92
N VAL A 270 6.71 3.54 13.61
CA VAL A 270 6.39 4.90 14.03
C VAL A 270 7.26 5.89 13.26
N ASP A 271 6.62 6.60 12.35
CA ASP A 271 7.17 7.70 11.57
C ASP A 271 6.73 9.02 12.19
N ASP A 272 7.12 9.22 13.46
CA ASP A 272 6.99 10.51 14.13
C ASP A 272 8.12 11.41 13.68
N GLU A 273 7.72 12.37 12.88
CA GLU A 273 8.59 13.33 12.26
C GLU A 273 8.74 14.63 13.08
N THR A 274 8.24 14.72 14.31
CA THR A 274 8.48 15.91 15.16
C THR A 274 9.98 16.18 15.34
N GLY A 275 10.39 17.43 15.25
CA GLY A 275 11.79 17.85 15.36
C GLY A 275 11.99 19.02 16.31
N ASN A 276 13.13 19.69 16.17
CA ASN A 276 13.39 21.00 16.75
C ASN A 276 12.48 22.02 16.05
N MET A 277 11.34 22.28 16.66
CA MET A 277 10.20 23.01 16.14
C MET A 277 9.83 24.11 17.13
N VAL A 278 8.95 25.03 16.72
CA VAL A 278 8.45 26.07 17.62
C VAL A 278 7.77 25.44 18.84
N ALA A 279 6.95 24.40 18.63
CA ALA A 279 6.22 23.73 19.70
C ALA A 279 7.10 22.91 20.67
N THR A 280 8.34 22.60 20.28
CA THR A 280 9.36 21.93 21.11
C THR A 280 10.40 22.90 21.64
N ASN A 281 10.16 24.22 21.49
CA ASN A 281 11.09 25.29 21.88
C ASN A 281 12.50 25.13 21.26
N GLY A 282 12.60 24.51 20.09
CA GLY A 282 13.88 24.22 19.43
C GLY A 282 14.73 23.13 20.09
N ASP A 283 14.26 22.50 21.16
CA ASP A 283 14.93 21.39 21.85
C ASP A 283 13.98 20.21 21.97
N TRP A 284 13.92 19.42 20.90
CA TRP A 284 13.06 18.23 20.84
C TRP A 284 13.43 17.19 21.89
N LEU A 285 14.73 16.95 22.11
CA LEU A 285 15.21 15.90 22.99
C LEU A 285 14.72 16.12 24.43
N THR A 286 14.84 17.35 24.93
CA THR A 286 14.39 17.69 26.29
C THR A 286 12.87 17.82 26.39
N SER A 287 12.22 18.45 25.41
CA SER A 287 10.80 18.81 25.50
C SER A 287 9.83 17.72 25.06
N HIS A 288 10.21 16.88 24.09
CA HIS A 288 9.35 15.87 23.49
C HIS A 288 9.91 14.45 23.57
N GLY A 289 11.24 14.28 23.66
CA GLY A 289 11.89 12.97 23.83
C GLY A 289 11.28 12.07 24.93
N PRO A 290 10.87 12.58 26.11
CA PRO A 290 10.16 11.79 27.12
C PRO A 290 8.74 11.35 26.70
N THR A 291 8.06 12.13 25.87
CA THR A 291 6.75 11.75 25.32
C THR A 291 6.91 10.61 24.32
N VAL A 292 7.96 10.65 23.51
CA VAL A 292 8.32 9.58 22.55
C VAL A 292 8.54 8.25 23.23
N THR A 293 9.39 8.23 24.26
CA THR A 293 9.62 6.99 25.02
C THR A 293 8.34 6.50 25.71
N SER A 294 7.47 7.42 26.16
CA SER A 294 6.19 7.07 26.77
C SER A 294 5.25 6.37 25.79
N TYR A 295 5.04 6.89 24.58
CA TYR A 295 4.15 6.23 23.62
C TYR A 295 4.75 4.96 23.01
N LEU A 296 6.07 4.89 22.78
CA LEU A 296 6.72 3.66 22.30
C LEU A 296 6.59 2.54 23.34
N LYS A 297 6.77 2.86 24.62
CA LYS A 297 6.53 1.91 25.71
C LYS A 297 5.07 1.48 25.77
N ALA A 298 4.14 2.43 25.65
CA ALA A 298 2.70 2.13 25.66
C ALA A 298 2.28 1.23 24.48
N LEU A 299 2.83 1.47 23.28
CA LEU A 299 2.62 0.60 22.11
C LEU A 299 3.16 -0.80 22.37
N ARG A 300 4.37 -0.89 22.93
CA ARG A 300 4.97 -2.19 23.23
C ARG A 300 4.13 -2.99 24.22
N GLU A 301 3.74 -2.38 25.33
CA GLU A 301 2.87 -3.01 26.33
C GLU A 301 1.52 -3.42 25.73
N GLY A 302 0.92 -2.57 24.89
CA GLY A 302 -0.34 -2.85 24.23
C GLY A 302 -0.26 -4.04 23.27
N MET A 303 0.81 -4.12 22.48
CA MET A 303 1.06 -5.23 21.55
C MET A 303 1.42 -6.51 22.28
N ASP A 304 2.27 -6.46 23.30
CA ASP A 304 2.64 -7.62 24.12
C ASP A 304 1.40 -8.20 24.83
N ALA A 305 0.49 -7.35 25.31
CA ALA A 305 -0.79 -7.79 25.90
C ALA A 305 -1.78 -8.36 24.87
N ALA A 306 -1.69 -7.94 23.60
CA ALA A 306 -2.53 -8.42 22.50
C ALA A 306 -1.97 -9.67 21.80
N GLN A 307 -0.76 -10.11 22.17
CA GLN A 307 -0.10 -11.26 21.54
C GLN A 307 -0.88 -12.55 21.81
N ARG A 308 -1.20 -13.28 20.74
CA ARG A 308 -1.88 -14.58 20.85
C ARG A 308 -0.87 -15.69 21.22
N PRO A 309 -1.28 -16.70 22.02
CA PRO A 309 -0.40 -17.82 22.34
C PRO A 309 0.14 -18.53 21.09
N GLY A 310 1.45 -18.75 21.05
CA GLY A 310 2.13 -19.41 19.94
C GLY A 310 2.43 -18.51 18.74
N GLU A 311 2.05 -17.23 18.76
CA GLU A 311 2.49 -16.27 17.74
C GLU A 311 3.78 -15.56 18.16
N PRO A 312 4.62 -15.10 17.20
CA PRO A 312 5.80 -14.30 17.51
C PRO A 312 5.41 -12.96 18.11
N ARG A 313 6.33 -12.32 18.84
CA ARG A 313 6.14 -10.96 19.34
C ARG A 313 5.87 -10.01 18.17
N TYR A 314 4.99 -9.04 18.35
CA TYR A 314 4.82 -7.97 17.36
C TYR A 314 6.08 -7.11 17.27
N LEU A 315 6.38 -6.64 16.06
CA LEU A 315 7.50 -5.76 15.78
C LEU A 315 7.14 -4.30 16.10
N LEU A 316 8.11 -3.54 16.59
CA LEU A 316 8.03 -2.08 16.73
C LEU A 316 9.26 -1.47 16.07
N SER A 317 9.07 -0.58 15.11
CA SER A 317 10.17 0.18 14.50
C SER A 317 9.97 1.69 14.62
N TRP A 318 11.05 2.42 14.34
CA TRP A 318 11.14 3.87 14.45
C TRP A 318 11.85 4.45 13.23
N ASP A 319 11.28 5.47 12.62
CA ASP A 319 11.92 6.23 11.56
C ASP A 319 12.66 7.44 12.15
N GLU A 320 13.93 7.60 11.76
CA GLU A 320 14.82 8.63 12.29
C GLU A 320 15.54 9.42 11.20
N PHE A 321 15.74 10.72 11.47
CA PHE A 321 16.46 11.62 10.58
C PHE A 321 17.95 11.25 10.48
N PRO A 322 18.57 11.45 9.30
CA PRO A 322 19.94 11.03 9.03
C PRO A 322 21.01 11.80 9.83
N TYR A 323 20.63 12.89 10.49
CA TYR A 323 21.53 13.74 11.27
C TYR A 323 21.29 13.63 12.79
N ALA A 324 20.41 12.73 13.24
CA ALA A 324 19.96 12.75 14.63
C ALA A 324 21.06 12.47 15.66
N TRP A 325 22.16 11.89 15.22
CA TRP A 325 23.32 11.52 16.02
C TRP A 325 24.53 12.43 15.79
N ASP A 326 24.40 13.51 15.01
CA ASP A 326 25.49 14.48 14.85
C ASP A 326 25.70 15.27 16.15
N PRO A 327 26.90 15.25 16.77
CA PRO A 327 27.14 15.87 18.07
C PRO A 327 26.74 17.35 18.10
N PRO A 328 26.06 17.82 19.17
CA PRO A 328 25.78 19.24 19.35
C PRO A 328 27.07 20.07 19.35
N ASN A 329 27.11 21.11 18.53
CA ASN A 329 28.23 22.05 18.47
C ASN A 329 27.72 23.49 18.36
N PRO A 330 27.27 24.10 19.47
CA PRO A 330 26.61 25.41 19.45
C PRO A 330 27.54 26.56 19.00
N THR A 331 28.86 26.35 18.95
CA THR A 331 29.83 27.37 18.54
C THR A 331 30.13 27.34 17.03
N ASN A 332 29.76 26.25 16.34
CA ASN A 332 29.93 26.15 14.90
C ASN A 332 28.83 26.94 14.18
N LYS A 333 29.23 28.04 13.53
CA LYS A 333 28.30 28.94 12.82
C LYS A 333 27.71 28.33 11.54
N ASP A 334 28.37 27.33 10.96
CA ASP A 334 27.97 26.71 9.70
C ASP A 334 27.09 25.47 9.92
N TYR A 335 27.38 24.71 10.97
CA TYR A 335 26.62 23.50 11.31
C TYR A 335 26.71 23.15 12.80
N VAL A 336 25.61 23.37 13.53
CA VAL A 336 25.52 23.14 14.97
C VAL A 336 25.23 21.68 15.38
N GLY A 337 25.16 20.75 14.42
CA GLY A 337 24.82 19.35 14.67
C GLY A 337 23.31 19.12 14.82
N CYS A 338 22.94 18.09 15.59
CA CYS A 338 21.55 17.66 15.77
C CYS A 338 20.64 18.71 16.47
N ILE A 339 21.24 19.73 17.11
CA ILE A 339 20.51 20.85 17.76
C ILE A 339 20.12 21.97 16.79
N ARG A 340 20.26 21.77 15.48
CA ARG A 340 19.91 22.79 14.49
C ARG A 340 18.45 23.19 14.64
N TYR A 341 18.22 24.49 14.77
CA TYR A 341 16.92 25.12 14.88
C TYR A 341 16.98 26.55 14.35
N THR A 342 15.94 26.99 13.65
CA THR A 342 15.76 28.39 13.24
C THR A 342 14.57 28.94 13.98
N GLU A 343 14.75 30.04 14.71
CA GLU A 343 13.68 30.65 15.50
C GLU A 343 12.46 30.97 14.64
N GLY A 344 11.28 30.52 15.10
CA GLY A 344 10.01 30.73 14.40
C GLY A 344 9.77 29.78 13.21
N GLN A 345 10.61 28.76 13.01
CA GLN A 345 10.45 27.77 11.95
C GLN A 345 10.40 26.36 12.52
N ASP A 346 9.59 25.51 11.91
CA ASP A 346 9.54 24.09 12.24
C ASP A 346 10.64 23.33 11.51
N GLY A 347 11.63 22.87 12.27
CA GLY A 347 12.81 22.19 11.75
C GLY A 347 12.63 20.68 11.57
N TRP A 348 13.58 20.11 10.82
CA TRP A 348 13.67 18.67 10.47
C TRP A 348 14.94 18.04 11.06
N HIS A 349 15.44 18.61 12.16
CA HIS A 349 16.58 18.11 12.91
C HIS A 349 16.12 17.85 14.35
N ARG A 350 16.68 16.83 15.00
CA ARG A 350 16.53 16.56 16.44
C ARG A 350 17.72 15.74 16.89
N CYS A 351 18.03 15.76 18.18
CA CYS A 351 19.01 14.83 18.74
C CYS A 351 18.33 13.52 19.13
N TYR A 352 18.91 12.39 18.73
CA TYR A 352 18.38 11.06 19.00
C TYR A 352 18.32 10.80 20.51
N ASN A 353 17.22 10.21 20.96
CA ASN A 353 17.07 9.76 22.35
C ASN A 353 17.48 8.28 22.44
N PRO A 354 18.61 7.93 23.09
CA PRO A 354 19.09 6.55 23.13
C PRO A 354 18.10 5.55 23.75
N ALA A 355 17.19 6.01 24.61
CA ALA A 355 16.15 5.16 25.22
C ALA A 355 15.17 4.58 24.18
N ILE A 356 15.08 5.16 22.97
CA ILE A 356 14.27 4.60 21.87
C ILE A 356 14.83 3.23 21.47
N SER A 357 16.15 3.06 21.44
CA SER A 357 16.83 1.83 21.01
C SER A 357 16.43 0.61 21.84
N ASP A 358 16.04 0.80 23.11
CA ASP A 358 15.62 -0.28 24.02
C ASP A 358 14.16 -0.70 23.78
N LEU A 359 13.35 0.18 23.19
CA LEU A 359 11.91 -0.02 23.01
C LEU A 359 11.58 -0.65 21.65
N VAL A 360 12.40 -0.40 20.64
CA VAL A 360 12.17 -0.81 19.25
C VAL A 360 13.02 -2.01 18.83
N ASP A 361 12.54 -2.77 17.87
CA ASP A 361 13.24 -3.92 17.28
C ASP A 361 14.27 -3.47 16.24
N PHE A 362 13.99 -2.39 15.51
CA PHE A 362 14.94 -1.75 14.59
C PHE A 362 14.59 -0.27 14.37
N VAL A 363 15.57 0.49 13.88
CA VAL A 363 15.48 1.91 13.53
C VAL A 363 15.71 2.06 12.03
N ASN A 364 14.72 2.58 11.31
CA ASN A 364 14.87 2.98 9.92
C ASN A 364 15.52 4.36 9.88
N VAL A 365 16.77 4.41 9.44
CA VAL A 365 17.45 5.67 9.21
C VAL A 365 17.02 6.18 7.85
N MET A 366 16.30 7.30 7.80
CA MET A 366 15.88 7.96 6.57
C MET A 366 17.09 8.61 5.87
N PHE A 367 17.98 7.79 5.30
CA PHE A 367 19.20 8.24 4.63
C PHE A 367 18.91 8.80 3.24
N TYR A 368 18.03 9.78 3.22
CA TYR A 368 17.57 10.50 2.05
C TYR A 368 17.02 11.86 2.52
N ASN A 369 16.62 12.72 1.58
CA ASN A 369 16.23 14.10 1.89
C ASN A 369 17.35 14.89 2.61
N ILE A 370 18.60 14.52 2.37
CA ILE A 370 19.80 15.12 2.95
C ILE A 370 20.18 16.34 2.09
N ASN A 371 20.08 17.54 2.67
CA ASN A 371 20.49 18.76 2.00
C ASN A 371 22.03 18.88 1.94
N GLY A 372 22.57 19.25 0.78
CA GLY A 372 24.00 19.56 0.60
C GLY A 372 24.75 18.74 -0.46
N GLY A 373 24.06 17.86 -1.20
CA GLY A 373 24.60 17.15 -2.36
C GLY A 373 25.58 16.02 -2.03
N ALA A 374 26.24 15.47 -3.05
CA ALA A 374 27.02 14.22 -2.96
C ALA A 374 28.12 14.20 -1.90
N GLY A 375 28.77 15.34 -1.65
CA GLY A 375 29.80 15.44 -0.60
C GLY A 375 29.24 15.22 0.80
N VAL A 376 28.04 15.76 1.08
CA VAL A 376 27.37 15.55 2.37
C VAL A 376 26.90 14.11 2.49
N TYR A 377 26.27 13.53 1.45
CA TYR A 377 25.90 12.12 1.44
C TYR A 377 27.08 11.19 1.76
N LYS A 378 28.23 11.44 1.13
CA LYS A 378 29.45 10.69 1.41
C LYS A 378 29.88 10.83 2.87
N ALA A 379 29.88 12.05 3.41
CA ALA A 379 30.21 12.28 4.81
C ALA A 379 29.25 11.54 5.75
N VAL A 380 27.94 11.51 5.43
CA VAL A 380 26.97 10.84 6.29
C VAL A 380 27.14 9.30 6.22
N ILE A 381 27.50 8.71 5.07
CA ILE A 381 27.81 7.25 4.96
C ILE A 381 29.12 6.92 5.67
N ASP A 382 30.18 7.68 5.43
CA ASP A 382 31.53 7.29 5.84
C ASP A 382 31.83 7.60 7.31
N ASP A 383 31.09 8.53 7.90
CA ASP A 383 31.31 9.00 9.27
C ASP A 383 30.05 8.88 10.13
N THR A 384 28.96 9.53 9.71
CA THR A 384 27.79 9.74 10.57
C THR A 384 27.06 8.43 10.86
N LEU A 385 26.77 7.59 9.87
CA LEU A 385 26.10 6.30 10.08
C LEU A 385 26.95 5.25 10.84
N PRO A 386 28.18 4.89 10.40
CA PRO A 386 28.96 3.83 11.04
C PRO A 386 29.53 4.24 12.40
N LYS A 387 29.93 5.50 12.59
CA LYS A 387 30.59 5.93 13.83
C LYS A 387 29.64 6.58 14.81
N LYS A 388 28.82 7.53 14.36
CA LYS A 388 27.98 8.33 15.26
C LYS A 388 26.67 7.62 15.57
N ALA A 389 25.94 7.11 14.57
CA ALA A 389 24.73 6.32 14.82
C ALA A 389 25.07 5.01 15.54
N GLY A 390 26.11 4.31 15.09
CA GLY A 390 26.60 3.07 15.72
C GLY A 390 27.09 3.23 17.17
N ALA A 391 27.36 4.46 17.63
CA ALA A 391 27.69 4.73 19.03
C ALA A 391 26.47 4.79 19.96
N VAL A 392 25.25 4.96 19.42
CA VAL A 392 24.01 5.13 20.18
C VAL A 392 22.90 4.14 19.82
N ILE A 393 23.03 3.44 18.69
CA ILE A 393 22.13 2.38 18.25
C ILE A 393 22.98 1.13 17.92
N PRO A 394 22.62 -0.06 18.44
CA PRO A 394 23.26 -1.31 18.02
C PRO A 394 23.19 -1.49 16.50
N LEU A 395 24.31 -1.88 15.88
CA LEU A 395 24.39 -2.00 14.41
C LEU A 395 23.38 -3.00 13.83
N ASP A 396 23.04 -4.04 14.59
CA ASP A 396 22.03 -5.05 14.27
C ASP A 396 20.58 -4.57 14.46
N LYS A 397 20.38 -3.29 14.80
CA LYS A 397 19.09 -2.60 14.77
C LYS A 397 19.00 -1.52 13.69
N ILE A 398 20.09 -1.17 13.02
CA ILE A 398 20.08 -0.09 12.01
C ILE A 398 19.58 -0.64 10.66
N VAL A 399 18.55 -0.03 10.11
CA VAL A 399 18.07 -0.26 8.74
C VAL A 399 18.33 1.00 7.92
N VAL A 400 19.12 0.89 6.86
CA VAL A 400 19.58 2.05 6.07
C VAL A 400 18.58 2.37 4.97
N GLY A 401 17.86 3.47 5.11
CA GLY A 401 16.83 3.91 4.16
C GLY A 401 17.41 4.49 2.87
N ALA A 402 16.64 4.45 1.80
CA ALA A 402 16.87 5.18 0.56
C ALA A 402 15.51 5.66 0.04
N CYS A 403 15.51 6.66 -0.84
CA CYS A 403 14.32 7.03 -1.59
C CYS A 403 14.53 6.87 -3.09
N CYS A 404 13.43 6.85 -3.86
CA CYS A 404 13.46 6.80 -5.31
C CYS A 404 12.50 7.82 -5.95
N GLY A 405 12.82 8.21 -7.18
CA GLY A 405 11.97 9.03 -8.03
C GLY A 405 11.36 10.26 -7.38
N MET A 406 10.08 10.45 -7.65
CA MET A 406 9.26 11.52 -7.08
C MET A 406 8.96 11.33 -5.59
N GLY A 407 9.33 10.20 -4.99
CA GLY A 407 9.25 9.99 -3.55
C GLY A 407 10.33 10.73 -2.77
N CYS A 408 11.43 11.10 -3.44
CA CYS A 408 12.49 11.91 -2.87
C CYS A 408 12.13 13.41 -2.88
N VAL A 409 12.34 14.09 -1.75
CA VAL A 409 12.21 15.56 -1.65
C VAL A 409 13.45 16.26 -2.18
N THR A 410 14.62 15.65 -2.01
CA THR A 410 15.90 16.16 -2.54
C THR A 410 16.53 15.17 -3.49
N ASP A 411 17.34 15.67 -4.44
CA ASP A 411 18.13 14.82 -5.32
C ASP A 411 19.03 13.88 -4.52
N GLN A 412 19.06 12.62 -4.92
CA GLN A 412 19.95 11.61 -4.37
C GLN A 412 21.18 11.44 -5.29
N PRO A 413 22.38 11.20 -4.75
CA PRO A 413 23.51 10.80 -5.57
C PRO A 413 23.19 9.51 -6.34
N ALA A 414 23.67 9.42 -7.59
CA ALA A 414 23.44 8.24 -8.41
C ALA A 414 24.00 6.97 -7.74
N GLY A 415 23.18 5.93 -7.65
CA GLY A 415 23.54 4.64 -7.06
C GLY A 415 23.55 4.61 -5.53
N GLN A 416 23.16 5.70 -4.87
CA GLN A 416 23.10 5.80 -3.41
C GLN A 416 22.25 4.68 -2.78
N GLU A 417 21.14 4.31 -3.41
CA GLU A 417 20.25 3.25 -2.97
C GLU A 417 20.94 1.87 -2.97
N VAL A 418 21.79 1.62 -3.97
CA VAL A 418 22.58 0.38 -4.10
C VAL A 418 23.65 0.33 -3.00
N PHE A 419 24.32 1.44 -2.73
CA PHE A 419 25.29 1.52 -1.62
C PHE A 419 24.63 1.30 -0.26
N ASN A 420 23.47 1.91 -0.02
CA ASN A 420 22.71 1.73 1.22
C ASN A 420 22.27 0.28 1.39
N ALA A 421 21.79 -0.36 0.33
CA ALA A 421 21.40 -1.76 0.35
C ALA A 421 22.59 -2.71 0.59
N GLY A 422 23.73 -2.48 -0.06
CA GLY A 422 24.94 -3.28 0.15
C GLY A 422 25.50 -3.14 1.58
N ASN A 423 25.58 -1.92 2.10
CA ASN A 423 26.01 -1.68 3.48
C ASN A 423 25.01 -2.23 4.49
N GLY A 424 23.70 -2.09 4.20
CA GLY A 424 22.62 -2.63 5.00
C GLY A 424 22.74 -4.14 5.22
N SER A 425 23.12 -4.90 4.18
CA SER A 425 23.30 -6.34 4.32
C SER A 425 24.66 -6.71 4.93
N ALA A 426 25.73 -6.01 4.56
CA ALA A 426 27.08 -6.33 5.00
C ALA A 426 27.37 -5.95 6.46
N THR A 427 26.82 -4.83 6.94
CA THR A 427 27.23 -4.20 8.20
C THR A 427 26.08 -4.02 9.18
N TYR A 428 24.87 -3.74 8.70
CA TYR A 428 23.73 -3.37 9.55
C TYR A 428 22.62 -4.42 9.55
N LYS A 429 21.43 -4.10 10.07
CA LYS A 429 20.27 -4.99 10.07
C LYS A 429 19.63 -5.13 8.70
N GLY A 430 19.74 -4.12 7.85
CA GLY A 430 19.07 -4.14 6.57
C GLY A 430 19.02 -2.80 5.85
N THR A 431 18.10 -2.72 4.89
CA THR A 431 17.80 -1.51 4.13
C THR A 431 16.29 -1.28 4.04
N MET A 432 15.91 -0.04 3.74
CA MET A 432 14.53 0.37 3.54
C MET A 432 14.39 1.24 2.28
N LEU A 433 13.27 1.15 1.58
CA LEU A 433 12.95 2.01 0.43
C LEU A 433 11.68 2.84 0.64
N TRP A 434 11.81 4.16 0.49
CA TRP A 434 10.74 5.14 0.35
C TRP A 434 10.56 5.59 -1.12
N SER A 435 9.56 5.16 -1.87
CA SER A 435 8.60 4.11 -1.54
C SER A 435 8.56 3.08 -2.67
N ALA A 436 8.18 1.84 -2.36
CA ALA A 436 7.91 0.85 -3.39
C ALA A 436 6.73 1.26 -4.27
N THR A 437 5.81 2.10 -3.76
CA THR A 437 4.72 2.63 -4.56
C THR A 437 5.23 3.44 -5.75
N ILE A 438 6.15 4.38 -5.52
CA ILE A 438 6.73 5.15 -6.62
C ILE A 438 7.56 4.27 -7.55
N ASP A 439 8.41 3.41 -6.98
CA ASP A 439 9.30 2.56 -7.77
C ASP A 439 8.53 1.61 -8.70
N ILE A 440 7.51 0.92 -8.18
CA ILE A 440 6.72 -0.06 -8.95
C ILE A 440 5.84 0.64 -9.98
N LEU A 441 5.14 1.71 -9.59
CA LEU A 441 4.14 2.32 -10.46
C LEU A 441 4.74 3.20 -11.56
N TYR A 442 5.89 3.82 -11.29
CA TYR A 442 6.44 4.85 -12.18
C TYR A 442 7.87 4.58 -12.63
N GLU A 443 8.61 3.71 -11.95
CA GLU A 443 10.02 3.43 -12.26
C GLU A 443 10.29 1.98 -12.66
N ASN A 444 9.24 1.18 -12.88
CA ASN A 444 9.34 -0.22 -13.30
C ASN A 444 10.22 -1.06 -12.34
N SER A 445 10.02 -0.85 -11.04
CA SER A 445 10.62 -1.66 -9.96
C SER A 445 12.15 -1.66 -9.99
N SER A 446 12.70 -0.52 -10.43
CA SER A 446 14.11 -0.27 -10.71
C SER A 446 14.94 -0.27 -9.42
N ALA A 447 14.53 0.51 -8.41
CA ALA A 447 15.23 0.62 -7.14
C ALA A 447 15.15 -0.68 -6.33
N ILE A 448 13.96 -1.27 -6.17
CA ILE A 448 13.78 -2.54 -5.44
C ILE A 448 14.65 -3.64 -6.05
N THR A 449 14.67 -3.75 -7.37
CA THR A 449 15.49 -4.76 -8.06
C THR A 449 16.98 -4.54 -7.84
N ARG A 450 17.46 -3.30 -7.97
CA ARG A 450 18.90 -2.99 -7.79
C ARG A 450 19.33 -3.19 -6.33
N MET A 451 18.57 -2.66 -5.38
CA MET A 451 18.83 -2.80 -3.94
C MET A 451 18.78 -4.27 -3.50
N GLY A 452 17.76 -5.01 -3.95
CA GLY A 452 17.59 -6.42 -3.64
C GLY A 452 18.77 -7.27 -4.08
N ARG A 453 19.31 -7.02 -5.28
CA ARG A 453 20.51 -7.68 -5.78
C ARG A 453 21.77 -7.27 -5.01
N ALA A 454 21.94 -5.97 -4.77
CA ALA A 454 23.12 -5.43 -4.11
C ALA A 454 23.28 -5.97 -2.68
N GLY A 455 22.18 -6.06 -1.94
CA GLY A 455 22.19 -6.58 -0.58
C GLY A 455 21.97 -8.09 -0.47
N ASN A 456 21.73 -8.80 -1.58
CA ASN A 456 21.35 -10.22 -1.59
C ASN A 456 20.16 -10.50 -0.66
N TYR A 457 19.14 -9.65 -0.72
CA TYR A 457 17.94 -9.75 0.10
C TYR A 457 16.94 -10.76 -0.48
N GLY A 458 15.95 -11.09 0.33
CA GLY A 458 14.81 -11.91 -0.07
C GLY A 458 14.49 -12.98 0.96
N VAL A 459 13.24 -13.43 0.94
CA VAL A 459 12.82 -14.59 1.72
C VAL A 459 13.05 -15.83 0.85
N LYS A 460 13.72 -16.86 1.39
CA LYS A 460 13.70 -18.18 0.75
C LYS A 460 12.25 -18.66 0.74
N MET A 461 11.72 -18.98 -0.45
CA MET A 461 10.36 -19.48 -0.59
C MET A 461 10.17 -20.65 0.39
N PRO A 462 9.18 -20.59 1.29
CA PRO A 462 9.16 -21.43 2.46
C PRO A 462 8.65 -22.86 2.17
N PHE A 463 8.28 -23.16 0.92
CA PHE A 463 7.68 -24.44 0.54
C PHE A 463 8.53 -25.62 0.98
N ARG A 464 7.91 -26.55 1.71
CA ARG A 464 8.57 -27.78 2.11
C ARG A 464 8.96 -28.57 0.86
N THR A 465 10.12 -29.21 0.88
CA THR A 465 10.45 -30.21 -0.13
C THR A 465 9.44 -31.35 -0.05
N PRO A 466 8.96 -31.90 -1.18
CA PRO A 466 8.17 -33.13 -1.16
C PRO A 466 8.96 -34.20 -0.42
N THR A 467 8.32 -34.94 0.49
CA THR A 467 8.93 -36.14 1.04
C THR A 467 9.26 -37.11 -0.10
N PRO A 468 10.47 -37.67 -0.16
CA PRO A 468 10.90 -38.57 -1.23
C PRO A 468 10.06 -39.84 -1.34
#